data_AF-A0A9P5VNU1-F1
#
_entry.id   AF-A0A9P5VNU1-F1
#
_cell.length_a   1.000
_cell.length_b   1.000
_cell.length_c   1.000
_cell.angle_alpha   90.00
_cell.angle_beta   90.00
_cell.angle_gamma   90.00
#
_symmetry.space_group_name_H-M   'P 1'
#
loop_
_entity.id
_entity.type
_entity.pdbx_description
1 polymer ?
#
loop_
_entity_poly.entity_id
_entity_poly.type
_entity_poly.pdbx_seq_one_letter_code
_entity_poly.pdbx_strand_id
1 'polypeptide(L)'
;MSPSWSPLYSLWNLVSPNIYQHQHNISSSTWIQPPTIPTHVTILGDLFSSQWIDNTEFDVRLKRYQSIFTDPLSTMTSSFPYVQIAEQDTPELINITGNHDIGYGYDISQTRIERWEQAFGKSNFVTTTRIPSLGEEEGESQTLHFVVLNTMLIDGPSADENLRGQTWEFLQEASRIKERTPKDKIVLLTHIPLHKEKGVCVDPPDIRVHWDNTIIEQTMLTPNTTSWILDNLQPDFVLNGHDHEGCDTLHVATTDLDDNSDVTWTAYSTASFPQTSKYIHDPIHMTVREITQRSMMAEFGGYSGLFEVRVIKPVVAGGDQAELEFSYEPCAFYRDLPVWVVIVTDLIVVGVWGYVGAVWGLVHAWNAARIRRTTTSFVKEKML
;
A
#
# COMPACT_ATOMS: atom_id res chain seq x y z
N MET A 1 10.26 14.56 -33.82
CA MET A 1 9.79 13.31 -34.44
C MET A 1 9.79 12.25 -33.36
N SER A 2 8.60 11.97 -32.81
CA SER A 2 8.38 10.94 -31.80
C SER A 2 8.51 9.55 -32.42
N PRO A 3 9.23 8.60 -31.81
CA PRO A 3 9.15 7.22 -32.24
C PRO A 3 7.85 6.61 -31.69
N SER A 4 6.98 6.18 -32.60
CA SER A 4 5.74 5.45 -32.30
C SER A 4 6.07 4.05 -31.78
N TRP A 5 5.63 3.73 -30.56
CA TRP A 5 5.78 2.42 -29.90
C TRP A 5 4.84 1.32 -30.44
N SER A 6 4.52 1.37 -31.73
CA SER A 6 3.61 0.44 -32.40
C SER A 6 4.13 -1.00 -32.62
N PRO A 7 5.43 -1.38 -32.49
CA PRO A 7 5.83 -2.77 -32.72
C PRO A 7 5.69 -3.72 -31.51
N LEU A 8 5.63 -3.22 -30.27
CA LEU A 8 5.69 -4.08 -29.07
C LEU A 8 4.39 -4.85 -28.78
N TYR A 9 3.26 -4.44 -29.35
CA TYR A 9 1.99 -5.17 -29.24
C TYR A 9 2.00 -6.54 -29.94
N SER A 10 2.90 -6.73 -30.92
CA SER A 10 2.96 -7.96 -31.72
C SER A 10 3.84 -9.07 -31.12
N LEU A 11 4.73 -8.73 -30.18
CA LEU A 11 5.62 -9.68 -29.52
C LEU A 11 5.01 -10.29 -28.24
N TRP A 12 4.02 -9.63 -27.63
CA TRP A 12 3.30 -10.13 -26.46
C TRP A 12 2.56 -11.45 -26.74
N ASN A 13 2.05 -11.62 -27.96
CA ASN A 13 1.31 -12.82 -28.38
C ASN A 13 2.19 -14.02 -28.76
N LEU A 14 3.51 -13.88 -28.78
CA LEU A 14 4.44 -14.96 -29.19
C LEU A 14 5.21 -15.60 -28.03
N VAL A 15 5.15 -15.03 -26.81
CA VAL A 15 5.98 -15.48 -25.67
C VAL A 15 5.15 -16.02 -24.48
N SER A 16 3.82 -16.10 -24.55
CA SER A 16 3.04 -16.73 -23.46
C SER A 16 1.80 -17.49 -23.91
N PRO A 17 1.93 -18.78 -24.30
CA PRO A 17 0.79 -19.67 -24.40
C PRO A 17 0.42 -20.38 -23.09
N ASN A 18 1.16 -20.22 -21.97
CA ASN A 18 0.98 -21.08 -20.79
C ASN A 18 1.05 -20.34 -19.44
N ILE A 19 0.19 -19.34 -19.23
CA ILE A 19 -0.24 -18.92 -17.87
C ILE A 19 -1.74 -19.22 -17.73
N TYR A 20 -2.10 -20.46 -18.07
CA TYR A 20 -3.46 -20.99 -17.91
C TYR A 20 -3.38 -22.48 -17.57
N GLN A 21 -2.44 -22.91 -16.72
CA GLN A 21 -2.41 -24.31 -16.28
C GLN A 21 -1.57 -24.57 -15.02
N HIS A 22 -1.82 -23.82 -13.94
CA HIS A 22 -1.53 -24.34 -12.59
C HIS A 22 -2.59 -23.90 -11.58
N GLN A 23 -3.82 -24.33 -11.87
CA GLN A 23 -4.92 -24.40 -10.91
C GLN A 23 -5.52 -25.81 -10.96
N HIS A 24 -4.75 -26.79 -10.50
CA HIS A 24 -5.25 -28.14 -10.28
C HIS A 24 -4.68 -28.69 -8.97
N ASN A 25 -5.34 -28.34 -7.87
CA ASN A 25 -5.65 -29.25 -6.75
C ASN A 25 -6.49 -28.54 -5.67
N ILE A 26 -7.65 -28.00 -6.06
CA ILE A 26 -8.75 -27.77 -5.12
C ILE A 26 -9.98 -28.42 -5.75
N SER A 27 -10.34 -29.58 -5.23
CA SER A 27 -11.50 -30.34 -5.65
C SER A 27 -12.79 -29.70 -5.14
N SER A 28 -13.74 -29.58 -6.06
CA SER A 28 -15.19 -29.37 -5.89
C SER A 28 -15.72 -27.95 -5.63
N SER A 29 -16.46 -27.47 -6.63
CA SER A 29 -17.36 -26.31 -6.67
C SER A 29 -16.74 -24.91 -6.64
N THR A 30 -16.25 -24.45 -7.80
CA THR A 30 -16.14 -23.02 -8.08
C THR A 30 -16.64 -22.74 -9.49
N TRP A 31 -17.82 -22.13 -9.57
CA TRP A 31 -18.11 -21.21 -10.65
C TRP A 31 -16.96 -20.20 -10.68
N ILE A 32 -16.33 -20.02 -11.84
CA ILE A 32 -15.31 -19.00 -12.06
C ILE A 32 -16.01 -17.66 -11.80
N GLN A 33 -15.81 -17.08 -10.62
CA GLN A 33 -16.23 -15.72 -10.34
C GLN A 33 -15.40 -14.81 -11.26
N PRO A 34 -16.01 -13.86 -11.98
CA PRO A 34 -15.25 -12.87 -12.73
C PRO A 34 -14.27 -12.14 -11.78
N PRO A 35 -13.12 -11.64 -12.27
CA PRO A 35 -12.21 -10.84 -11.44
C PRO A 35 -13.00 -9.68 -10.83
N THR A 36 -13.00 -9.60 -9.50
CA THR A 36 -13.64 -8.53 -8.75
C THR A 36 -12.92 -7.23 -9.07
N ILE A 37 -13.60 -6.30 -9.75
CA ILE A 37 -13.10 -4.93 -9.90
C ILE A 37 -13.15 -4.30 -8.50
N PRO A 38 -12.03 -3.83 -7.94
CA PRO A 38 -12.05 -3.20 -6.63
C PRO A 38 -12.90 -1.93 -6.67
N THR A 39 -13.59 -1.63 -5.58
CA THR A 39 -14.31 -0.36 -5.44
C THR A 39 -13.35 0.79 -5.11
N HIS A 40 -12.28 0.48 -4.36
CA HIS A 40 -11.26 1.43 -3.94
C HIS A 40 -9.87 0.81 -4.11
N VAL A 41 -8.89 1.66 -4.38
CA VAL A 41 -7.46 1.34 -4.30
C VAL A 41 -6.84 2.33 -3.34
N THR A 42 -6.14 1.85 -2.31
CA THR A 42 -5.40 2.72 -1.38
C THR A 42 -3.90 2.48 -1.50
N ILE A 43 -3.13 3.56 -1.51
CA ILE A 43 -1.67 3.51 -1.40
C ILE A 43 -1.30 4.10 -0.04
N LEU A 44 -0.78 3.23 0.82
CA LEU A 44 -0.57 3.50 2.24
C LEU A 44 0.73 4.28 2.51
N GLY A 45 1.03 5.30 1.69
CA GLY A 45 2.21 6.17 1.81
C GLY A 45 3.47 5.70 1.08
N ASP A 46 4.49 6.55 1.14
CA ASP A 46 5.81 6.38 0.50
C ASP A 46 5.72 6.13 -1.01
N LEU A 47 4.97 6.99 -1.70
CA LEU A 47 4.61 6.81 -3.12
C LEU A 47 5.84 6.80 -4.03
N PHE A 48 6.73 7.78 -3.87
CA PHE A 48 7.98 7.85 -4.64
C PHE A 48 9.10 8.65 -3.96
N SER A 49 9.00 8.86 -2.65
CA SER A 49 9.93 9.62 -1.82
C SER A 49 10.16 11.05 -2.31
N SER A 50 9.26 11.96 -1.95
CA SER A 50 9.29 13.36 -2.37
C SER A 50 9.92 14.34 -1.38
N GLN A 51 10.25 13.92 -0.17
CA GLN A 51 10.59 14.86 0.89
C GLN A 51 11.92 15.62 0.61
N TRP A 52 12.89 15.01 -0.07
CA TRP A 52 14.21 15.60 -0.37
C TRP A 52 14.43 16.05 -1.82
N ILE A 53 13.37 16.11 -2.64
CA ILE A 53 13.47 16.52 -4.05
C ILE A 53 12.90 17.92 -4.28
N ASP A 54 13.44 18.61 -5.28
CA ASP A 54 12.91 19.89 -5.75
C ASP A 54 11.59 19.71 -6.53
N ASN A 55 10.92 20.81 -6.83
CA ASN A 55 9.62 20.77 -7.52
C ASN A 55 9.73 20.27 -8.96
N THR A 56 10.88 20.40 -9.62
CA THR A 56 11.07 19.93 -10.99
C THR A 56 11.09 18.40 -11.03
N GLU A 57 11.86 17.79 -10.15
CA GLU A 57 11.91 16.33 -10.01
C GLU A 57 10.57 15.78 -9.46
N PHE A 58 9.93 16.51 -8.54
CA PHE A 58 8.60 16.17 -8.03
C PHE A 58 7.58 16.06 -9.17
N ASP A 59 7.50 17.05 -10.06
CA ASP A 59 6.57 17.06 -11.19
C ASP A 59 6.82 15.90 -12.18
N VAL A 60 8.10 15.53 -12.39
CA VAL A 60 8.46 14.39 -13.24
C VAL A 60 7.98 13.08 -12.61
N ARG A 61 8.18 12.89 -11.31
CA ARG A 61 7.73 11.68 -10.60
C ARG A 61 6.21 11.63 -10.48
N LEU A 62 5.56 12.76 -10.24
CA LEU A 62 4.10 12.88 -10.21
C LEU A 62 3.48 12.47 -11.55
N LYS A 63 4.02 12.95 -12.68
CA LYS A 63 3.56 12.53 -14.01
C LYS A 63 3.72 11.03 -14.23
N ARG A 64 4.81 10.44 -13.75
CA ARG A 64 5.00 8.98 -13.81
C ARG A 64 3.97 8.26 -12.95
N TYR A 65 3.74 8.72 -11.73
CA TYR A 65 2.75 8.17 -10.82
C TYR A 65 1.33 8.22 -11.44
N GLN A 66 0.92 9.37 -11.98
CA GLN A 66 -0.37 9.57 -12.65
C GLN A 66 -0.52 8.76 -13.96
N SER A 67 0.59 8.33 -14.56
CA SER A 67 0.54 7.43 -15.74
C SER A 67 0.26 5.97 -15.37
N ILE A 68 0.47 5.59 -14.11
CA ILE A 68 0.24 4.25 -13.57
C ILE A 68 -1.13 4.19 -12.88
N PHE A 69 -1.39 5.15 -12.01
CA PHE A 69 -2.64 5.28 -11.26
C PHE A 69 -3.43 6.44 -11.85
N THR A 70 -4.57 6.13 -12.51
CA THR A 70 -5.38 7.14 -13.20
C THR A 70 -5.93 8.17 -12.20
N ASP A 71 -6.01 9.41 -12.64
CA ASP A 71 -6.00 10.67 -11.89
C ASP A 71 -6.69 10.66 -10.48
N PRO A 72 -5.92 10.76 -9.37
CA PRO A 72 -6.44 10.87 -8.00
C PRO A 72 -7.30 12.12 -7.76
N LEU A 73 -7.19 13.17 -8.59
CA LEU A 73 -7.94 14.42 -8.42
C LEU A 73 -9.24 14.47 -9.21
N SER A 74 -9.46 13.53 -10.14
CA SER A 74 -10.68 13.49 -10.97
C SER A 74 -11.94 13.18 -10.15
N THR A 75 -11.79 12.56 -8.97
CA THR A 75 -12.87 12.28 -8.00
C THR A 75 -13.01 13.36 -6.91
N MET A 76 -12.04 14.28 -6.74
CA MET A 76 -12.02 15.28 -5.66
C MET A 76 -12.50 16.69 -6.06
N THR A 77 -12.96 16.92 -7.30
CA THR A 77 -13.42 18.25 -7.74
C THR A 77 -14.78 18.71 -7.17
N SER A 78 -15.42 17.95 -6.28
CA SER A 78 -16.58 18.43 -5.53
C SER A 78 -16.14 19.04 -4.19
N SER A 79 -16.14 20.36 -4.13
CA SER A 79 -15.91 21.19 -2.94
C SER A 79 -16.75 20.75 -1.71
N PHE A 80 -16.09 20.17 -0.69
CA PHE A 80 -16.50 19.95 0.73
C PHE A 80 -17.83 19.19 1.06
N PRO A 81 -17.87 18.43 2.18
CA PRO A 81 -17.22 17.16 2.48
C PRO A 81 -18.18 15.99 2.20
N TYR A 82 -18.59 15.79 0.95
CA TYR A 82 -19.37 14.61 0.56
C TYR A 82 -19.02 14.28 -0.89
N VAL A 83 -18.15 13.29 -1.08
CA VAL A 83 -17.86 12.74 -2.40
C VAL A 83 -19.03 11.82 -2.75
N GLN A 84 -19.87 12.24 -3.70
CA GLN A 84 -20.88 11.35 -4.28
C GLN A 84 -20.19 10.40 -5.27
N ILE A 85 -20.39 9.11 -5.04
CA ILE A 85 -19.91 8.01 -5.87
C ILE A 85 -20.47 8.20 -7.28
N ALA A 86 -19.60 8.58 -8.22
CA ALA A 86 -19.92 8.53 -9.64
C ALA A 86 -19.97 7.07 -10.08
N GLU A 87 -21.03 6.74 -10.81
CA GLU A 87 -21.23 5.47 -11.50
C GLU A 87 -20.11 5.31 -12.56
N GLN A 88 -18.98 4.71 -12.19
CA GLN A 88 -17.83 4.56 -13.09
C GLN A 88 -17.04 3.27 -12.80
N ASP A 89 -16.71 2.54 -13.87
CA ASP A 89 -15.86 1.33 -13.94
C ASP A 89 -14.42 1.54 -13.40
N THR A 90 -14.16 2.61 -12.65
CA THR A 90 -12.84 3.00 -12.14
C THR A 90 -12.86 3.06 -10.62
N PRO A 91 -11.96 2.34 -9.92
CA PRO A 91 -11.88 2.39 -8.45
C PRO A 91 -11.54 3.79 -7.95
N GLU A 92 -12.07 4.16 -6.79
CA GLU A 92 -11.65 5.37 -6.07
C GLU A 92 -10.23 5.19 -5.54
N LEU A 93 -9.34 6.13 -5.88
CA LEU A 93 -7.94 6.11 -5.45
C LEU A 93 -7.75 6.94 -4.17
N ILE A 94 -7.27 6.31 -3.11
CA ILE A 94 -6.97 6.94 -1.82
C ILE A 94 -5.45 6.96 -1.65
N ASN A 95 -4.87 8.15 -1.57
CA ASN A 95 -3.45 8.33 -1.27
C ASN A 95 -3.25 8.81 0.16
N ILE A 96 -2.35 8.15 0.86
CA ILE A 96 -1.95 8.51 2.23
C ILE A 96 -0.54 9.07 2.18
N THR A 97 -0.25 10.06 3.02
CA THR A 97 1.11 10.59 3.19
C THR A 97 2.01 9.59 3.91
N GLY A 98 3.21 9.34 3.38
CA GLY A 98 4.28 8.65 4.11
C GLY A 98 5.39 9.57 4.63
N ASN A 99 6.27 9.03 5.46
CA ASN A 99 7.42 9.78 5.99
C ASN A 99 8.42 10.11 4.88
N HIS A 100 8.50 9.32 3.81
CA HIS A 100 9.29 9.68 2.64
C HIS A 100 8.61 10.70 1.73
N ASP A 101 7.32 10.98 1.92
CA ASP A 101 6.62 11.93 1.08
C ASP A 101 6.73 13.37 1.60
N ILE A 102 6.45 13.54 2.90
CA ILE A 102 6.38 14.86 3.56
C ILE A 102 7.43 15.06 4.66
N GLY A 103 8.05 13.99 5.16
CA GLY A 103 8.97 14.01 6.30
C GLY A 103 8.36 13.49 7.60
N TYR A 104 9.11 13.56 8.68
CA TYR A 104 8.68 13.40 10.06
C TYR A 104 8.46 14.76 10.74
N GLY A 105 8.11 14.74 12.02
CA GLY A 105 7.86 15.93 12.83
C GLY A 105 8.94 17.02 12.70
N TYR A 106 10.21 16.68 12.54
CA TYR A 106 11.32 17.63 12.39
C TYR A 106 11.37 18.37 11.04
N ASP A 107 11.12 17.69 9.92
CA ASP A 107 11.34 18.23 8.57
C ASP A 107 10.05 18.54 7.78
N ILE A 108 8.89 18.19 8.34
CA ILE A 108 7.60 18.66 7.82
C ILE A 108 7.51 20.19 7.89
N SER A 109 6.92 20.76 6.85
CA SER A 109 6.62 22.19 6.76
C SER A 109 5.33 22.41 5.97
N GLN A 110 4.73 23.59 6.14
CA GLN A 110 3.55 24.02 5.37
C GLN A 110 3.73 23.81 3.86
N THR A 111 4.88 24.17 3.30
CA THR A 111 5.17 24.01 1.87
C THR A 111 5.16 22.55 1.42
N ARG A 112 5.64 21.61 2.25
CA ARG A 112 5.63 20.18 1.90
C ARG A 112 4.22 19.60 1.94
N ILE A 113 3.43 19.96 2.96
CA ILE A 113 2.02 19.58 3.05
C ILE A 113 1.24 20.15 1.85
N GLU A 114 1.38 21.44 1.54
CA GLU A 114 0.68 22.06 0.41
C GLU A 114 1.06 21.42 -0.93
N ARG A 115 2.35 21.13 -1.15
CA ARG A 115 2.81 20.45 -2.36
C ARG A 115 2.21 19.05 -2.49
N TRP A 116 2.15 18.31 -1.39
CA TRP A 116 1.46 17.01 -1.36
C TRP A 116 -0.03 17.16 -1.65
N GLU A 117 -0.72 18.06 -0.95
CA GLU A 117 -2.17 18.20 -1.06
C GLU A 117 -2.63 18.67 -2.44
N GLN A 118 -1.82 19.50 -3.11
CA GLN A 118 -2.06 19.92 -4.49
C GLN A 118 -1.96 18.75 -5.49
N ALA A 119 -1.16 17.73 -5.18
CA ALA A 119 -0.91 16.59 -6.07
C ALA A 119 -1.83 15.39 -5.81
N PHE A 120 -2.17 15.13 -4.54
CA PHE A 120 -2.82 13.88 -4.12
C PHE A 120 -4.10 14.07 -3.31
N GLY A 121 -4.48 15.31 -2.98
CA GLY A 121 -5.59 15.60 -2.08
C GLY A 121 -5.17 15.75 -0.62
N LYS A 122 -6.14 16.05 0.25
CA LYS A 122 -5.89 16.38 1.66
C LYS A 122 -5.12 15.27 2.39
N SER A 123 -4.21 15.63 3.30
CA SER A 123 -3.48 14.64 4.09
C SER A 123 -4.31 14.04 5.23
N ASN A 124 -5.37 14.74 5.62
CA ASN A 124 -6.35 14.33 6.62
C ASN A 124 -7.75 14.51 6.01
N PHE A 125 -8.52 13.43 5.86
CA PHE A 125 -9.90 13.51 5.36
C PHE A 125 -10.71 12.25 5.70
N VAL A 126 -12.03 12.37 5.54
CA VAL A 126 -12.96 11.23 5.60
C VAL A 126 -13.65 11.10 4.25
N THR A 127 -13.58 9.90 3.66
CA THR A 127 -14.43 9.52 2.52
C THR A 127 -15.37 8.40 2.97
N THR A 128 -16.48 8.20 2.26
CA THR A 128 -17.56 7.32 2.73
C THR A 128 -18.13 6.49 1.60
N THR A 129 -18.50 5.24 1.91
CA THR A 129 -19.26 4.39 1.01
C THR A 129 -20.48 3.80 1.72
N ARG A 130 -21.59 3.65 0.99
CA ARG A 130 -22.83 3.10 1.54
C ARG A 130 -22.71 1.58 1.63
N ILE A 131 -23.11 1.02 2.76
CA ILE A 131 -23.25 -0.43 2.92
C ILE A 131 -24.62 -0.82 2.35
N PRO A 132 -24.70 -1.72 1.35
CA PRO A 132 -25.97 -2.13 0.77
C PRO A 132 -26.93 -2.72 1.82
N SER A 133 -28.19 -2.28 1.82
CA SER A 133 -29.29 -2.83 2.64
C SER A 133 -30.33 -3.53 1.75
N LEU A 134 -31.11 -4.47 2.31
CA LEU A 134 -32.20 -5.13 1.58
C LEU A 134 -33.55 -4.46 1.90
N GLY A 135 -34.21 -3.88 0.87
CA GLY A 135 -35.62 -3.46 0.94
C GLY A 135 -35.88 -2.02 1.40
N GLU A 136 -35.28 -1.04 0.74
CA GLU A 136 -35.24 0.38 1.16
C GLU A 136 -36.60 1.06 1.44
N GLU A 137 -36.66 1.76 2.57
CA GLU A 137 -36.84 3.22 2.55
C GLU A 137 -35.44 3.87 2.66
N GLU A 138 -35.19 4.97 1.92
CA GLU A 138 -33.91 5.67 1.72
C GLU A 138 -33.22 6.22 3.01
N GLY A 139 -33.74 5.93 4.21
CA GLY A 139 -33.34 6.58 5.47
C GLY A 139 -32.47 5.75 6.45
N GLU A 140 -32.29 4.44 6.24
CA GLU A 140 -31.64 3.56 7.25
C GLU A 140 -30.33 2.87 6.76
N SER A 141 -29.74 3.32 5.66
CA SER A 141 -28.48 2.74 5.16
C SER A 141 -27.29 3.08 6.07
N GLN A 142 -26.60 2.05 6.56
CA GLN A 142 -25.34 2.18 7.30
C GLN A 142 -24.22 2.67 6.36
N THR A 143 -23.31 3.48 6.87
CA THR A 143 -22.17 4.02 6.11
C THR A 143 -20.86 3.45 6.63
N LEU A 144 -19.96 3.12 5.70
CA LEU A 144 -18.57 2.82 5.96
C LEU A 144 -17.73 4.08 5.72
N HIS A 145 -17.06 4.56 6.75
CA HIS A 145 -16.18 5.72 6.74
C HIS A 145 -14.73 5.26 6.62
N PHE A 146 -14.02 5.75 5.61
CA PHE A 146 -12.58 5.64 5.51
C PHE A 146 -11.96 6.91 6.08
N VAL A 147 -11.36 6.80 7.27
CA VAL A 147 -10.70 7.92 7.94
C VAL A 147 -9.22 7.87 7.56
N VAL A 148 -8.76 8.82 6.75
CA VAL A 148 -7.35 8.96 6.38
C VAL A 148 -6.71 9.95 7.34
N LEU A 149 -5.73 9.47 8.11
CA LEU A 149 -5.02 10.25 9.13
C LEU A 149 -3.54 10.37 8.79
N ASN A 150 -3.05 11.61 8.72
CA ASN A 150 -1.63 11.92 8.60
C ASN A 150 -0.92 11.64 9.93
N THR A 151 -0.41 10.43 10.06
CA THR A 151 0.28 9.98 11.27
C THR A 151 1.68 10.60 11.44
N MET A 152 2.19 11.40 10.50
CA MET A 152 3.53 12.01 10.64
C MET A 152 3.50 13.21 11.60
N LEU A 153 2.31 13.72 11.91
CA LEU A 153 2.06 14.91 12.73
C LEU A 153 1.22 14.63 13.97
N ILE A 154 0.86 13.38 14.26
CA ILE A 154 0.02 13.07 15.43
C ILE A 154 0.85 12.98 16.71
N ASP A 155 1.98 12.28 16.67
CA ASP A 155 2.97 12.32 17.73
C ASP A 155 3.80 13.59 17.63
N GLY A 156 4.47 13.96 18.72
CA GLY A 156 5.29 15.16 18.75
C GLY A 156 6.34 15.13 19.84
N PRO A 157 7.10 16.22 19.99
CA PRO A 157 6.97 17.50 19.28
C PRO A 157 7.25 17.48 17.77
N SER A 158 6.75 18.48 17.04
CA SER A 158 7.02 18.77 15.64
C SER A 158 7.58 20.19 15.47
N ALA A 159 8.37 20.41 14.41
CA ALA A 159 8.87 21.72 14.01
C ALA A 159 7.73 22.72 13.69
N ASP A 160 6.56 22.22 13.27
CA ASP A 160 5.36 23.03 13.05
C ASP A 160 4.18 22.52 13.90
N GLU A 161 4.10 23.01 15.13
CA GLU A 161 3.03 22.64 16.07
C GLU A 161 1.63 23.11 15.62
N ASN A 162 1.53 24.07 14.71
CA ASN A 162 0.23 24.49 14.16
C ASN A 162 -0.32 23.42 13.21
N LEU A 163 0.53 22.84 12.35
CA LEU A 163 0.15 21.71 11.50
C LEU A 163 -0.22 20.46 12.33
N ARG A 164 0.54 20.20 13.39
CA ARG A 164 0.21 19.14 14.35
C ARG A 164 -1.14 19.40 15.03
N GLY A 165 -1.39 20.63 15.48
CA GLY A 165 -2.68 21.04 16.05
C GLY A 165 -3.86 20.77 15.12
N GLN A 166 -3.75 21.13 13.84
CA GLN A 166 -4.78 20.87 12.82
C GLN A 166 -5.04 19.37 12.63
N THR A 167 -4.01 18.53 12.72
CA THR A 167 -4.15 17.06 12.64
C THR A 167 -4.92 16.51 13.84
N TRP A 168 -4.64 17.01 15.05
CA TRP A 168 -5.40 16.66 16.26
C TRP A 168 -6.84 17.19 16.24
N GLU A 169 -7.09 18.37 15.70
CA GLU A 169 -8.45 18.91 15.51
C GLU A 169 -9.27 18.03 14.56
N PHE A 170 -8.67 17.59 13.44
CA PHE A 170 -9.30 16.65 12.52
C PHE A 170 -9.64 15.33 13.23
N LEU A 171 -8.68 14.74 13.95
CA LEU A 171 -8.88 13.46 14.63
C LEU A 171 -9.99 13.53 15.70
N GLN A 172 -10.06 14.64 16.46
CA GLN A 172 -11.14 14.90 17.41
C GLN A 172 -12.51 15.09 16.75
N GLU A 173 -12.57 15.63 15.55
CA GLU A 173 -13.83 15.73 14.82
C GLU A 173 -14.26 14.37 14.26
N ALA A 174 -13.31 13.58 13.74
CA ALA A 174 -13.56 12.22 13.26
C ALA A 174 -14.02 11.28 14.40
N SER A 175 -13.54 11.46 15.63
CA SER A 175 -13.98 10.64 16.77
C SER A 175 -15.47 10.81 17.11
N ARG A 176 -16.10 11.91 16.65
CA ARG A 176 -17.55 12.14 16.83
C ARG A 176 -18.43 11.41 15.82
N ILE A 177 -17.85 10.70 14.83
CA ILE A 177 -18.62 9.96 13.83
C ILE A 177 -19.56 8.97 14.52
N LYS A 178 -19.04 8.11 15.41
CA LYS A 178 -19.86 7.11 16.10
C LYS A 178 -20.83 7.69 17.13
N GLU A 179 -20.60 8.92 17.63
CA GLU A 179 -21.59 9.61 18.46
C GLU A 179 -22.81 10.05 17.63
N ARG A 180 -22.57 10.54 16.41
CA ARG A 180 -23.62 11.03 15.49
C ARG A 180 -24.34 9.89 14.78
N THR A 181 -23.57 8.87 14.39
CA THR A 181 -24.04 7.71 13.64
C THR A 181 -23.50 6.42 14.28
N PRO A 182 -24.09 5.96 15.41
CA PRO A 182 -23.57 4.81 16.18
C PRO A 182 -23.56 3.48 15.44
N LYS A 183 -24.31 3.38 14.34
CA LYS A 183 -24.32 2.20 13.49
C LYS A 183 -23.18 2.21 12.47
N ASP A 184 -22.61 3.37 12.15
CA ASP A 184 -21.62 3.47 11.10
C ASP A 184 -20.29 2.80 11.49
N LYS A 185 -19.54 2.43 10.46
CA LYS A 185 -18.29 1.67 10.58
C LYS A 185 -17.12 2.51 10.14
N ILE A 186 -15.98 2.34 10.80
CA ILE A 186 -14.77 3.12 10.52
C ILE A 186 -13.65 2.17 10.13
N VAL A 187 -13.09 2.38 8.94
CA VAL A 187 -11.79 1.84 8.53
C VAL A 187 -10.78 2.98 8.64
N LEU A 188 -9.83 2.85 9.56
CA LEU A 188 -8.76 3.81 9.72
C LEU A 188 -7.62 3.47 8.78
N LEU A 189 -7.18 4.47 8.03
CA LEU A 189 -6.09 4.39 7.06
C LEU A 189 -4.95 5.30 7.52
N THR A 190 -3.79 4.72 7.81
CA THR A 190 -2.59 5.47 8.23
C THR A 190 -1.36 5.04 7.46
N HIS A 191 -0.23 5.73 7.65
CA HIS A 191 1.07 5.25 7.18
C HIS A 191 1.88 4.63 8.32
N ILE A 192 2.15 5.38 9.40
CA ILE A 192 2.81 4.83 10.59
C ILE A 192 1.80 3.94 11.34
N PRO A 193 2.17 2.69 11.68
CA PRO A 193 1.32 1.76 12.40
C PRO A 193 1.05 2.19 13.84
N LEU A 194 -0.02 1.65 14.43
CA LEU A 194 -0.27 1.81 15.87
C LEU A 194 0.80 1.10 16.69
N HIS A 195 0.93 1.49 17.96
CA HIS A 195 1.90 0.92 18.88
C HIS A 195 1.71 -0.60 19.07
N LYS A 196 2.82 -1.35 19.05
CA LYS A 196 2.88 -2.73 19.55
C LYS A 196 4.12 -2.92 20.41
N GLU A 197 4.02 -3.84 21.36
CA GLU A 197 5.16 -4.29 22.14
C GLU A 197 6.18 -5.03 21.28
N LYS A 198 7.44 -4.97 21.70
CA LYS A 198 8.54 -5.65 21.01
C LYS A 198 8.27 -7.16 20.89
N GLY A 199 8.40 -7.68 19.67
CA GLY A 199 8.21 -9.10 19.35
C GLY A 199 6.83 -9.46 18.82
N VAL A 200 5.89 -8.51 18.77
CA VAL A 200 4.60 -8.69 18.08
C VAL A 200 4.77 -8.60 16.57
N CYS A 201 5.48 -7.57 16.11
CA CYS A 201 5.90 -7.39 14.71
C CYS A 201 7.42 -7.59 14.57
N VAL A 202 7.91 -7.61 13.33
CA VAL A 202 9.34 -7.77 13.06
C VAL A 202 10.12 -6.57 13.60
N ASP A 203 9.69 -5.37 13.25
CA ASP A 203 10.29 -4.14 13.76
C ASP A 203 9.74 -3.81 15.17
N PRO A 204 10.62 -3.48 16.13
CA PRO A 204 10.18 -3.02 17.45
C PRO A 204 9.73 -1.55 17.39
N PRO A 205 8.96 -1.08 18.39
CA PRO A 205 8.69 0.33 18.56
C PRO A 205 10.00 1.09 18.83
N ASP A 206 10.31 2.08 18.00
CA ASP A 206 11.45 2.98 18.14
C ASP A 206 11.04 4.40 17.70
N ILE A 207 11.44 5.40 18.48
CA ILE A 207 11.22 6.82 18.18
C ILE A 207 12.53 7.54 18.41
N ARG A 208 13.06 8.12 17.35
CA ARG A 208 14.29 8.90 17.40
C ARG A 208 13.96 10.38 17.28
N VAL A 209 14.61 11.16 18.12
CA VAL A 209 14.40 12.61 18.21
C VAL A 209 15.68 13.38 17.93
N HIS A 210 15.49 14.61 17.45
CA HIS A 210 16.54 15.61 17.31
C HIS A 210 16.86 16.30 18.66
N TRP A 211 17.85 17.18 18.70
CA TRP A 211 18.28 17.83 19.96
C TRP A 211 17.22 18.76 20.58
N ASP A 212 16.23 19.18 19.79
CA ASP A 212 15.06 19.96 20.20
C ASP A 212 13.83 19.09 20.53
N ASN A 213 14.02 17.77 20.63
CA ASN A 213 13.01 16.73 20.86
C ASN A 213 12.02 16.49 19.71
N THR A 214 12.16 17.16 18.58
CA THR A 214 11.31 16.87 17.42
C THR A 214 11.61 15.47 16.84
N ILE A 215 10.58 14.78 16.36
CA ILE A 215 10.72 13.42 15.84
C ILE A 215 11.43 13.44 14.47
N ILE A 216 12.48 12.64 14.32
CA ILE A 216 13.22 12.47 13.06
C ILE A 216 13.04 11.09 12.43
N GLU A 217 12.59 10.10 13.22
CA GLU A 217 12.28 8.76 12.77
C GLU A 217 11.35 8.09 13.78
N GLN A 218 10.41 7.28 13.30
CA GLN A 218 9.43 6.61 14.14
C GLN A 218 8.88 5.37 13.43
N THR A 219 9.00 4.20 14.07
CA THR A 219 8.50 2.94 13.50
C THR A 219 7.02 2.70 13.78
N MET A 220 6.53 3.18 14.93
CA MET A 220 5.15 3.01 15.38
C MET A 220 4.71 4.24 16.17
N LEU A 221 3.41 4.53 16.20
CA LEU A 221 2.84 5.57 17.05
C LEU A 221 3.16 5.33 18.54
N THR A 222 3.11 6.39 19.34
CA THR A 222 3.24 6.27 20.79
C THR A 222 2.09 5.46 21.39
N PRO A 223 2.29 4.81 22.56
CA PRO A 223 1.21 4.12 23.27
C PRO A 223 0.02 5.03 23.55
N ASN A 224 0.28 6.28 23.97
CA ASN A 224 -0.77 7.23 24.31
C ASN A 224 -1.63 7.61 23.10
N THR A 225 -1.00 7.90 21.96
CA THR A 225 -1.74 8.21 20.72
C THR A 225 -2.52 7.00 20.24
N THR A 226 -1.94 5.80 20.34
CA THR A 226 -2.61 4.54 19.99
C THR A 226 -3.85 4.31 20.84
N SER A 227 -3.73 4.38 22.17
CA SER A 227 -4.89 4.24 23.08
C SER A 227 -5.94 5.31 22.79
N TRP A 228 -5.54 6.57 22.59
CA TRP A 228 -6.49 7.64 22.27
C TRP A 228 -7.31 7.31 21.01
N ILE A 229 -6.65 6.85 19.93
CA ILE A 229 -7.32 6.45 18.69
C ILE A 229 -8.28 5.29 18.94
N LEU A 230 -7.83 4.24 19.65
CA LEU A 230 -8.65 3.05 19.89
C LEU A 230 -9.85 3.36 20.81
N ASP A 231 -9.68 4.21 21.82
CA ASP A 231 -10.72 4.57 22.78
C ASP A 231 -11.74 5.57 22.21
N ASN A 232 -11.28 6.56 21.45
CA ASN A 232 -12.11 7.70 21.04
C ASN A 232 -12.58 7.59 19.59
N LEU A 233 -11.71 7.24 18.65
CA LEU A 233 -12.13 7.02 17.26
C LEU A 233 -12.84 5.67 17.10
N GLN A 234 -12.43 4.67 17.88
CA GLN A 234 -12.99 3.31 17.90
C GLN A 234 -13.09 2.71 16.49
N PRO A 235 -11.99 2.62 15.71
CA PRO A 235 -12.04 2.03 14.38
C PRO A 235 -12.47 0.56 14.43
N ASP A 236 -13.23 0.12 13.42
CA ASP A 236 -13.61 -1.30 13.26
C ASP A 236 -12.48 -2.11 12.58
N PHE A 237 -11.63 -1.45 11.79
CA PHE A 237 -10.45 -2.04 11.17
C PHE A 237 -9.39 -0.98 10.90
N VAL A 238 -8.11 -1.36 10.92
CA VAL A 238 -6.99 -0.46 10.59
C VAL A 238 -6.12 -1.05 9.47
N LEU A 239 -5.82 -0.23 8.47
CA LEU A 239 -4.84 -0.54 7.42
C LEU A 239 -3.73 0.51 7.44
N ASN A 240 -2.48 0.06 7.38
CA ASN A 240 -1.33 0.96 7.30
C ASN A 240 -0.12 0.38 6.55
N GLY A 241 0.92 1.18 6.39
CA GLY A 241 2.16 0.82 5.70
C GLY A 241 3.38 0.96 6.61
N HIS A 242 4.42 1.62 6.09
CA HIS A 242 5.66 1.93 6.79
C HIS A 242 6.58 0.72 7.11
N ASP A 243 6.13 -0.27 7.89
CA ASP A 243 6.91 -1.48 8.16
C ASP A 243 6.93 -2.38 6.91
N HIS A 244 8.13 -2.59 6.37
CA HIS A 244 8.30 -3.28 5.11
C HIS A 244 8.04 -4.79 5.18
N GLU A 245 8.21 -5.42 6.35
CA GLU A 245 7.96 -6.86 6.54
C GLU A 245 6.47 -7.17 6.66
N GLY A 246 5.67 -6.16 6.98
CA GLY A 246 4.24 -6.28 7.23
C GLY A 246 3.94 -6.94 8.57
N CYS A 247 2.71 -6.75 9.06
CA CYS A 247 2.29 -7.28 10.35
C CYS A 247 0.77 -7.44 10.40
N ASP A 248 0.28 -8.55 10.98
CA ASP A 248 -1.14 -8.80 11.22
C ASP A 248 -1.37 -8.91 12.72
N THR A 249 -2.08 -7.94 13.27
CA THR A 249 -2.22 -7.75 14.71
C THR A 249 -3.67 -7.56 15.13
N LEU A 250 -3.96 -8.00 16.35
CA LEU A 250 -5.23 -7.79 17.03
C LEU A 250 -4.97 -7.00 18.31
N HIS A 251 -5.53 -5.80 18.38
CA HIS A 251 -5.60 -5.00 19.60
C HIS A 251 -6.78 -5.47 20.43
N VAL A 252 -6.54 -5.75 21.71
CA VAL A 252 -7.56 -6.24 22.64
C VAL A 252 -7.62 -5.30 23.83
N ALA A 253 -8.82 -4.76 24.08
CA ALA A 253 -9.13 -3.98 25.26
C ALA A 253 -9.31 -4.91 26.47
N THR A 254 -8.64 -4.59 27.56
CA THR A 254 -8.82 -5.22 28.87
C THR A 254 -9.15 -4.17 29.91
N THR A 255 -10.21 -4.40 30.67
CA THR A 255 -10.59 -3.57 31.82
C THR A 255 -10.03 -4.20 33.08
N ASP A 256 -9.29 -3.43 33.88
CA ASP A 256 -8.85 -3.92 35.18
C ASP A 256 -10.05 -3.90 36.15
N LEU A 257 -10.31 -5.03 36.82
CA LEU A 257 -11.49 -5.20 37.68
C LEU A 257 -11.33 -4.53 39.05
N ASP A 258 -10.09 -4.22 39.43
CA ASP A 258 -9.74 -3.68 40.76
C ASP A 258 -9.59 -2.15 40.76
N ASP A 259 -9.33 -1.52 39.62
CA ASP A 259 -9.14 -0.07 39.49
C ASP A 259 -10.16 0.50 38.50
N ASN A 260 -11.28 0.91 39.06
CA ASN A 260 -12.50 1.38 38.40
C ASN A 260 -12.21 2.18 37.10
N SER A 261 -12.47 1.55 35.94
CA SER A 261 -12.71 2.13 34.59
C SER A 261 -11.56 2.39 33.59
N ASP A 262 -10.29 2.12 33.89
CA ASP A 262 -9.24 2.29 32.87
C ASP A 262 -9.16 1.11 31.91
N VAL A 263 -9.38 1.40 30.61
CA VAL A 263 -9.20 0.44 29.51
C VAL A 263 -7.74 0.43 29.11
N THR A 264 -7.15 -0.77 29.05
CA THR A 264 -5.79 -0.98 28.56
C THR A 264 -5.83 -1.75 27.25
N TRP A 265 -5.03 -1.31 26.27
CA TRP A 265 -4.94 -1.97 24.98
C TRP A 265 -3.66 -2.79 24.89
N THR A 266 -3.78 -4.07 24.53
CA THR A 266 -2.63 -4.94 24.24
C THR A 266 -2.74 -5.48 22.82
N ALA A 267 -1.66 -5.35 22.05
CA ALA A 267 -1.57 -5.89 20.70
C ALA A 267 -0.99 -7.32 20.72
N TYR A 268 -1.60 -8.22 19.96
CA TYR A 268 -1.14 -9.59 19.76
C TYR A 268 -0.96 -9.87 18.27
N SER A 269 -0.04 -10.75 17.89
CA SER A 269 -0.06 -11.30 16.54
C SER A 269 -1.34 -12.11 16.36
N THR A 270 -2.11 -11.82 15.32
CA THR A 270 -3.41 -12.47 15.05
C THR A 270 -3.29 -13.99 14.99
N ALA A 271 -2.20 -14.51 14.41
CA ALA A 271 -1.95 -15.94 14.30
C ALA A 271 -1.65 -16.62 15.65
N SER A 272 -1.10 -15.88 16.61
CA SER A 272 -0.74 -16.35 17.95
C SER A 272 -1.86 -16.16 18.98
N PHE A 273 -2.88 -15.34 18.66
CA PHE A 273 -3.94 -15.01 19.59
C PHE A 273 -4.83 -16.26 19.85
N PRO A 274 -4.90 -16.76 21.10
CA PRO A 274 -5.64 -17.97 21.38
C PRO A 274 -7.15 -17.71 21.27
N GLN A 275 -7.80 -18.35 20.29
CA GLN A 275 -9.27 -18.35 20.15
C GLN A 275 -10.00 -19.14 21.26
N THR A 276 -9.43 -19.21 22.46
CA THR A 276 -10.08 -19.87 23.59
C THR A 276 -11.19 -18.99 24.14
N SER A 277 -12.34 -19.61 24.40
CA SER A 277 -13.63 -19.00 24.79
C SER A 277 -13.60 -18.07 26.02
N LYS A 278 -12.49 -18.00 26.76
CA LYS A 278 -12.34 -17.15 27.96
C LYS A 278 -12.35 -15.65 27.62
N TYR A 279 -11.95 -15.27 26.41
CA TYR A 279 -11.96 -13.88 25.94
C TYR A 279 -13.09 -13.57 24.95
N ILE A 280 -13.68 -14.61 24.32
CA ILE A 280 -14.72 -14.49 23.28
C ILE A 280 -16.14 -14.46 23.86
N HIS A 281 -16.35 -14.97 25.08
CA HIS A 281 -17.67 -15.01 25.73
C HIS A 281 -17.84 -14.02 26.88
N ASP A 282 -16.86 -13.14 27.12
CA ASP A 282 -16.98 -12.07 28.10
C ASP A 282 -17.35 -10.76 27.37
N PRO A 283 -18.54 -10.19 27.61
CA PRO A 283 -19.12 -9.06 26.86
C PRO A 283 -18.34 -7.73 26.90
N ILE A 284 -17.11 -7.73 27.40
CA ILE A 284 -16.28 -6.53 27.68
C ILE A 284 -15.07 -6.39 26.73
N HIS A 285 -14.73 -7.40 25.92
CA HIS A 285 -13.52 -7.34 25.09
C HIS A 285 -13.78 -6.66 23.75
N MET A 286 -13.50 -5.36 23.66
CA MET A 286 -13.40 -4.65 22.38
C MET A 286 -12.11 -5.09 21.68
N THR A 287 -12.19 -5.43 20.39
CA THR A 287 -11.03 -5.83 19.60
C THR A 287 -10.97 -5.08 18.29
N VAL A 288 -9.77 -4.67 17.87
CA VAL A 288 -9.53 -4.01 16.59
C VAL A 288 -8.40 -4.75 15.87
N ARG A 289 -8.68 -5.25 14.66
CA ARG A 289 -7.63 -5.83 13.81
C ARG A 289 -6.93 -4.74 13.02
N GLU A 290 -5.62 -4.78 13.04
CA GLU A 290 -4.75 -3.89 12.30
C GLU A 290 -3.84 -4.70 11.39
N ILE A 291 -3.82 -4.32 10.11
CA ILE A 291 -2.91 -4.86 9.12
C ILE A 291 -1.93 -3.79 8.68
N THR A 292 -0.65 -4.07 8.91
CA THR A 292 0.47 -3.40 8.27
C THR A 292 0.79 -4.11 6.97
N GLN A 293 0.54 -3.45 5.84
CA GLN A 293 0.77 -3.96 4.51
C GLN A 293 2.26 -4.20 4.29
N ARG A 294 2.63 -5.46 4.04
CA ARG A 294 3.98 -5.83 3.62
C ARG A 294 4.35 -5.09 2.33
N SER A 295 5.59 -4.64 2.26
CA SER A 295 6.03 -3.73 1.20
C SER A 295 5.93 -4.32 -0.20
N MET A 296 5.56 -3.46 -1.14
CA MET A 296 5.60 -3.71 -2.59
C MET A 296 7.02 -3.71 -3.17
N MET A 297 8.03 -3.37 -2.37
CA MET A 297 9.43 -3.47 -2.75
C MET A 297 9.82 -4.93 -3.03
N ALA A 298 10.66 -5.13 -4.05
CA ALA A 298 11.07 -6.45 -4.50
C ALA A 298 11.78 -7.28 -3.40
N GLU A 299 12.59 -6.63 -2.57
CA GLU A 299 13.29 -7.28 -1.44
C GLU A 299 12.32 -7.91 -0.44
N PHE A 300 11.11 -7.35 -0.32
CA PHE A 300 10.07 -7.85 0.58
C PHE A 300 9.04 -8.74 -0.13
N GLY A 301 9.27 -9.09 -1.40
CA GLY A 301 8.43 -10.00 -2.18
C GLY A 301 7.35 -9.33 -3.03
N GLY A 302 7.33 -7.99 -3.08
CA GLY A 302 6.41 -7.24 -3.93
C GLY A 302 4.95 -7.42 -3.55
N TYR A 303 4.60 -7.18 -2.29
CA TYR A 303 3.25 -7.46 -1.81
C TYR A 303 2.27 -6.33 -2.14
N SER A 304 1.08 -6.72 -2.60
CA SER A 304 -0.15 -5.95 -2.49
C SER A 304 -1.10 -6.64 -1.50
N GLY A 305 -2.27 -6.07 -1.25
CA GLY A 305 -3.28 -6.66 -0.37
C GLY A 305 -4.67 -6.51 -0.96
N LEU A 306 -5.50 -7.54 -0.80
CA LEU A 306 -6.92 -7.49 -1.09
C LEU A 306 -7.67 -7.33 0.23
N PHE A 307 -8.40 -6.23 0.36
CA PHE A 307 -9.26 -5.96 1.49
C PHE A 307 -10.72 -6.06 1.05
N GLU A 308 -11.49 -6.89 1.76
CA GLU A 308 -12.91 -7.11 1.48
C GLU A 308 -13.73 -6.85 2.75
N VAL A 309 -14.84 -6.13 2.56
CA VAL A 309 -15.88 -5.95 3.59
C VAL A 309 -17.11 -6.71 3.12
N ARG A 310 -17.41 -7.83 3.77
CA ARG A 310 -18.52 -8.70 3.42
C ARG A 310 -19.70 -8.44 4.37
N VAL A 311 -20.87 -8.19 3.80
CA VAL A 311 -22.11 -8.11 4.57
C VAL A 311 -22.59 -9.54 4.85
N ILE A 312 -22.43 -10.02 6.10
CA ILE A 312 -22.91 -11.34 6.52
C ILE A 312 -24.43 -11.29 6.70
N LYS A 313 -24.92 -10.28 7.42
CA LYS A 313 -26.35 -10.04 7.63
C LYS A 313 -26.69 -8.60 7.27
N PRO A 314 -27.52 -8.36 6.24
CA PRO A 314 -27.94 -7.02 5.88
C PRO A 314 -28.90 -6.45 6.92
N VAL A 315 -28.98 -5.12 6.98
CA VAL A 315 -29.98 -4.41 7.79
C VAL A 315 -31.37 -4.78 7.27
N VAL A 316 -32.26 -5.19 8.17
CA VAL A 316 -33.69 -5.38 7.90
C VAL A 316 -34.45 -4.27 8.62
N ALA A 317 -35.52 -3.73 8.01
CA ALA A 317 -36.32 -2.66 8.60
C ALA A 317 -36.75 -2.99 10.04
N GLY A 318 -36.37 -2.13 10.99
CA GLY A 318 -36.62 -2.32 12.43
C GLY A 318 -35.73 -3.36 13.14
N GLY A 319 -34.68 -3.85 12.48
CA GLY A 319 -33.70 -4.80 13.01
C GLY A 319 -32.37 -4.19 13.49
N ASP A 320 -31.47 -5.06 13.94
CA ASP A 320 -30.12 -4.71 14.39
C ASP A 320 -29.20 -4.20 13.26
N GLN A 321 -28.01 -3.72 13.61
CA GLN A 321 -26.99 -3.24 12.67
C GLN A 321 -26.56 -4.32 11.65
N ALA A 322 -26.04 -3.94 10.48
CA ALA A 322 -25.48 -4.93 9.57
C ALA A 322 -24.28 -5.62 10.23
N GLU A 323 -24.24 -6.94 10.13
CA GLU A 323 -23.08 -7.72 10.55
C GLU A 323 -22.09 -7.74 9.40
N LEU A 324 -20.95 -7.06 9.58
CA LEU A 324 -19.88 -6.98 8.60
C LEU A 324 -18.69 -7.86 9.01
N GLU A 325 -18.10 -8.49 8.02
CA GLU A 325 -16.82 -9.19 8.14
C GLU A 325 -15.76 -8.44 7.36
N PHE A 326 -14.64 -8.15 8.02
CA PHE A 326 -13.47 -7.53 7.41
C PHE A 326 -12.40 -8.59 7.16
N SER A 327 -12.05 -8.81 5.90
CA SER A 327 -11.01 -9.77 5.51
C SER A 327 -9.90 -9.09 4.75
N TYR A 328 -8.68 -9.56 4.96
CA TYR A 328 -7.49 -9.10 4.27
C TYR A 328 -6.68 -10.31 3.78
N GLU A 329 -6.26 -10.28 2.53
CA GLU A 329 -5.43 -11.32 1.90
C GLU A 329 -4.17 -10.69 1.27
N PRO A 330 -2.96 -11.05 1.73
CA PRO A 330 -1.72 -10.56 1.14
C PRO A 330 -1.42 -11.25 -0.19
N CYS A 331 -1.09 -10.47 -1.22
CA CYS A 331 -0.83 -10.94 -2.58
C CYS A 331 0.62 -10.65 -2.98
N ALA A 332 1.47 -11.67 -3.10
CA ALA A 332 2.88 -11.50 -3.49
C ALA A 332 3.04 -11.42 -5.01
N PHE A 333 3.72 -10.39 -5.53
CA PHE A 333 4.03 -10.22 -6.95
C PHE A 333 5.30 -10.98 -7.37
N TYR A 334 6.34 -10.97 -6.54
CA TYR A 334 7.68 -11.41 -6.95
C TYR A 334 7.89 -12.93 -6.94
N ARG A 335 6.88 -13.73 -6.60
CA ARG A 335 6.95 -15.20 -6.76
C ARG A 335 6.94 -15.64 -8.22
N ASP A 336 6.50 -14.77 -9.14
CA ASP A 336 6.22 -15.13 -10.53
C ASP A 336 7.21 -14.59 -11.56
N LEU A 337 8.20 -13.75 -11.18
CA LEU A 337 9.33 -13.43 -12.06
C LEU A 337 10.41 -14.49 -11.81
N PRO A 338 10.53 -15.55 -12.63
CA PRO A 338 11.49 -16.59 -12.35
C PRO A 338 12.84 -15.93 -12.59
N VAL A 339 13.65 -15.71 -11.56
CA VAL A 339 15.01 -15.17 -11.69
C VAL A 339 15.81 -15.96 -12.73
N TRP A 340 15.47 -17.25 -12.89
CA TRP A 340 15.92 -18.10 -13.97
C TRP A 340 15.68 -17.57 -15.38
N VAL A 341 14.56 -16.87 -15.66
CA VAL A 341 14.33 -16.21 -16.95
C VAL A 341 15.40 -15.16 -17.20
N VAL A 342 15.68 -14.28 -16.24
CA VAL A 342 16.73 -13.25 -16.36
C VAL A 342 18.10 -13.90 -16.56
N ILE A 343 18.44 -14.89 -15.73
CA ILE A 343 19.70 -15.64 -15.83
C ILE A 343 19.82 -16.31 -17.20
N VAL A 344 18.78 -16.99 -17.68
CA VAL A 344 18.78 -17.69 -18.97
C VAL A 344 18.88 -16.68 -20.12
N THR A 345 18.14 -15.57 -20.07
CA THR A 345 18.25 -14.52 -21.10
C THR A 345 19.64 -13.92 -21.13
N ASP A 346 20.25 -13.66 -19.96
CA ASP A 346 21.61 -13.12 -19.88
C ASP A 346 22.64 -14.12 -20.42
N LEU A 347 22.51 -15.41 -20.08
CA LEU A 347 23.36 -16.47 -20.61
C LEU A 347 23.22 -16.61 -22.13
N ILE A 348 22.00 -16.49 -22.67
CA ILE A 348 21.75 -16.48 -24.12
C ILE A 348 22.42 -15.26 -24.76
N VAL A 349 22.23 -14.06 -24.21
CA VAL A 349 22.83 -12.82 -24.73
C VAL A 349 24.35 -12.92 -24.73
N VAL A 350 24.96 -13.36 -23.62
CA VAL A 350 26.40 -13.58 -23.51
C VAL A 350 26.88 -14.64 -24.51
N GLY A 351 26.13 -15.75 -24.65
CA GLY A 351 26.44 -16.81 -25.62
C GLY A 351 26.41 -16.33 -27.06
N VAL A 352 25.38 -15.55 -27.44
CA VAL A 352 25.24 -14.96 -28.78
C VAL A 352 26.38 -13.98 -29.06
N TRP A 353 26.68 -13.07 -28.13
CA TRP A 353 27.79 -12.12 -28.31
C TRP A 353 29.15 -12.81 -28.36
N GLY A 354 29.35 -13.87 -27.56
CA GLY A 354 30.54 -14.71 -27.61
C GLY A 354 30.69 -15.40 -28.96
N TYR A 355 29.62 -15.98 -29.50
CA TYR A 355 29.61 -16.60 -30.83
C TYR A 355 29.91 -15.58 -31.95
N VAL A 356 29.23 -14.43 -31.94
CA VAL A 356 29.45 -13.35 -32.91
C VAL A 356 30.91 -12.88 -32.87
N GLY A 357 31.45 -12.66 -31.67
CA GLY A 357 32.86 -12.29 -31.48
C GLY A 357 33.83 -13.35 -32.02
N ALA A 358 33.57 -14.63 -31.78
CA ALA A 358 34.40 -15.73 -32.28
C ALA A 358 34.36 -15.84 -33.81
N VAL A 359 33.19 -15.75 -34.43
CA VAL A 359 33.04 -15.75 -35.89
C VAL A 359 33.75 -14.55 -36.50
N TRP A 360 33.58 -13.36 -35.94
CA TRP A 360 34.25 -12.15 -36.41
C TRP A 360 35.77 -12.27 -36.32
N GLY A 361 36.28 -12.81 -35.21
CA GLY A 361 37.71 -13.11 -35.03
C GLY A 361 38.25 -14.11 -36.06
N LEU A 362 37.51 -15.19 -36.33
CA LEU A 362 37.88 -16.19 -37.36
C LEU A 362 37.89 -15.60 -38.77
N VAL A 363 36.89 -14.79 -39.12
CA VAL A 363 36.83 -14.11 -40.42
C VAL A 363 38.01 -13.16 -40.59
N HIS A 364 38.35 -12.39 -39.54
CA HIS A 364 39.52 -11.51 -39.57
C HIS A 364 40.83 -12.28 -39.71
N ALA A 365 41.01 -13.37 -38.94
CA ALA A 365 42.18 -14.22 -39.05
C ALA A 365 42.32 -14.87 -40.43
N TRP A 366 41.21 -15.35 -41.01
CA TRP A 366 41.18 -15.93 -42.35
C TRP A 366 41.52 -14.90 -43.43
N ASN A 367 40.94 -13.70 -43.35
CA ASN A 367 41.27 -12.60 -44.26
C ASN A 367 42.75 -12.20 -44.16
N ALA A 368 43.30 -12.09 -42.95
CA ALA A 368 44.70 -11.78 -42.73
C ALA A 368 45.63 -12.88 -43.30
N ALA A 369 45.28 -14.15 -43.12
CA ALA A 369 46.03 -15.28 -43.69
C ALA A 369 45.95 -15.32 -45.22
N ARG A 370 44.79 -15.00 -45.81
CA ARG A 370 44.59 -14.89 -47.25
C ARG A 370 45.46 -13.79 -47.86
N ILE A 371 45.49 -12.61 -47.24
CA ILE A 371 46.33 -11.48 -47.66
C ILE A 371 47.81 -11.87 -47.65
N ARG A 372 48.28 -12.57 -46.61
CA ARG A 372 49.67 -13.07 -46.52
C ARG A 372 50.01 -14.08 -47.61
N ARG A 373 49.06 -14.97 -47.97
CA ARG A 373 49.26 -15.94 -49.07
C ARG A 373 49.35 -15.27 -50.43
N THR A 374 48.52 -14.26 -50.70
CA THR A 374 48.57 -13.50 -51.97
C THR A 374 49.84 -12.66 -52.09
N THR A 375 50.32 -12.05 -51.00
CA THR A 375 51.60 -11.31 -51.02
C THR A 375 52.81 -12.25 -51.23
N THR A 376 52.81 -13.42 -50.60
CA THR A 376 53.90 -14.41 -50.79
C THR A 376 53.89 -15.06 -52.18
N SER A 377 52.73 -15.26 -52.82
CA SER A 377 52.67 -15.69 -54.23
C SER A 377 53.16 -14.61 -55.19
N PHE A 378 52.83 -13.34 -54.96
CA PHE A 378 53.24 -12.22 -55.82
C PHE A 378 54.76 -11.97 -55.77
N VAL A 379 55.40 -12.28 -54.63
CA VAL A 379 56.87 -12.22 -54.48
C VAL A 379 57.55 -13.38 -55.20
N LYS A 380 56.96 -14.59 -55.20
CA LYS A 380 57.52 -15.75 -55.93
C LYS A 380 57.41 -15.59 -57.45
N GLU A 381 56.36 -14.96 -57.96
CA GLU A 381 56.14 -14.75 -59.40
C GLU A 381 57.03 -13.63 -60.00
N LYS A 382 57.63 -12.77 -59.15
CA LYS A 382 58.63 -11.77 -59.55
C LYS A 382 60.09 -12.23 -59.43
N MET A 383 60.33 -13.44 -58.94
CA MET A 383 61.68 -14.02 -58.75
C MET A 383 61.99 -15.19 -59.71
N LEU A 384 61.08 -15.49 -60.64
CA LEU A 384 61.29 -16.29 -61.84
C LEU A 384 61.26 -15.34 -63.05
#